data_AF-A0A524LZN4-F1
#
_entry.id   AF-A0A524LZN4-F1
#
_cell.length_a   1.000
_cell.length_b   1.000
_cell.length_c   1.000
_cell.angle_alpha   90.00
_cell.angle_beta   90.00
_cell.angle_gamma   90.00
#
_symmetry.space_group_name_H-M   'P 1'
#
loop_
_entity.id
_entity.type
_entity.pdbx_description
1 polymer ?
#
loop_
_entity_poly.entity_id
_entity_poly.type
_entity_poly.pdbx_seq_one_letter_code
_entity_poly.pdbx_strand_id
1 'polypeptide(L)'
;MSYRDFIDRLKENGKLIEVSQSVSPRFEASRIAKKTKAPVLFHDILGSKVIMNLLGSRDELASMLGVSKEEIIRKLAEVSPEGEVQIVSESPT
;
A
#
# COMPACT_ATOMS: atom_id res chain seq x y z
N MET A 1 10.17 8.45 -1.33
CA MET A 1 8.92 7.76 -1.73
C MET A 1 7.96 7.85 -0.55
N SER A 2 6.85 8.55 -0.73
CA SER A 2 5.78 8.61 0.25
C SER A 2 4.83 7.42 0.12
N TYR A 3 3.95 7.23 1.11
CA TYR A 3 2.85 6.28 1.04
C TYR A 3 1.93 6.53 -0.17
N ARG A 4 1.66 7.81 -0.48
CA ARG A 4 0.78 8.20 -1.60
C ARG A 4 1.45 7.90 -2.95
N ASP A 5 2.75 8.20 -3.08
CA ASP A 5 3.53 7.92 -4.30
C ASP A 5 3.49 6.42 -4.65
N PHE A 6 3.51 5.54 -3.64
CA PHE A 6 3.45 4.11 -3.89
C PHE A 6 2.09 3.67 -4.44
N ILE A 7 0.99 4.24 -3.93
CA ILE A 7 -0.37 3.98 -4.43
C ILE A 7 -0.50 4.46 -5.88
N ASP A 8 0.00 5.65 -6.18
CA ASP A 8 -0.03 6.20 -7.54
C ASP A 8 0.75 5.33 -8.52
N ARG A 9 1.92 4.84 -8.11
CA ARG A 9 2.71 3.89 -8.90
C ARG A 9 1.95 2.58 -9.15
N LEU A 10 1.20 2.07 -8.17
CA LEU A 10 0.37 0.86 -8.37
C LEU A 10 -0.74 1.11 -9.39
N LYS A 11 -1.34 2.30 -9.38
CA LYS A 11 -2.34 2.72 -10.36
C LYS A 11 -1.74 2.81 -11.76
N GLU A 12 -0.63 3.52 -11.92
CA GLU A 12 0.07 3.70 -13.21
C GLU A 12 0.46 2.35 -13.84
N ASN A 13 0.86 1.37 -13.02
CA ASN A 13 1.25 0.05 -13.47
C ASN A 13 0.08 -0.94 -13.63
N GLY A 14 -1.17 -0.50 -13.47
CA GLY A 14 -2.35 -1.36 -13.61
C GLY A 14 -2.47 -2.45 -12.53
N LYS A 15 -1.81 -2.27 -11.39
CA LYS A 15 -1.81 -3.23 -10.26
C LYS A 15 -2.82 -2.87 -9.16
N LEU A 16 -3.48 -1.73 -9.27
CA LEU A 16 -4.46 -1.25 -8.29
C LEU A 16 -5.89 -1.53 -8.77
N ILE A 17 -6.70 -2.18 -7.94
CA ILE A 17 -8.15 -2.27 -8.16
C ILE A 17 -8.79 -1.04 -7.50
N GLU A 18 -9.56 -0.27 -8.27
CA GLU A 18 -10.28 0.90 -7.77
C GLU A 18 -11.78 0.58 -7.60
N VAL A 19 -12.34 0.91 -6.43
CA VAL A 19 -13.76 0.77 -6.12
C VAL A 19 -14.35 2.15 -5.86
N SER A 20 -15.08 2.67 -6.85
CA SER A 20 -15.64 4.03 -6.81
C SER A 20 -16.99 4.15 -6.11
N GLN A 21 -17.73 3.04 -5.96
CA GLN A 21 -19.00 3.02 -5.24
C GLN A 21 -18.78 3.10 -3.73
N SER A 22 -19.73 3.72 -3.01
CA SER A 22 -19.75 3.70 -1.54
C SER A 22 -19.85 2.27 -1.03
N VAL A 23 -18.98 1.91 -0.09
CA VAL A 23 -18.88 0.56 0.49
C VAL A 23 -19.03 0.63 2.00
N SER A 24 -19.79 -0.30 2.57
CA SER A 24 -19.92 -0.42 4.01
C SER A 24 -18.61 -0.89 4.67
N PRO A 25 -18.17 -0.27 5.77
CA PRO A 25 -17.04 -0.78 6.54
C PRO A 25 -17.37 -2.09 7.24
N ARG A 26 -18.67 -2.37 7.46
CA ARG A 26 -19.13 -3.57 8.14
C ARG A 26 -19.12 -4.75 7.19
N PHE A 27 -17.99 -5.44 7.15
CA PHE A 27 -17.73 -6.69 6.41
C PHE A 27 -17.75 -6.59 4.88
N GLU A 28 -18.29 -5.53 4.28
CA GLU A 28 -18.35 -5.44 2.83
C GLU A 28 -16.98 -5.16 2.19
N ALA A 29 -16.28 -4.14 2.68
CA ALA A 29 -14.93 -3.82 2.20
C ALA A 29 -13.98 -5.02 2.33
N SER A 30 -13.99 -5.68 3.48
CA SER A 30 -13.16 -6.87 3.70
C SER A 30 -13.61 -8.07 2.86
N ARG A 31 -14.92 -8.25 2.62
CA ARG A 31 -15.43 -9.29 1.69
C ARG A 31 -14.96 -9.04 0.26
N ILE A 32 -14.93 -7.78 -0.20
CA ILE A 32 -14.42 -7.41 -1.52
C ILE A 32 -12.90 -7.68 -1.57
N ALA A 33 -12.15 -7.15 -0.61
CA ALA A 33 -10.69 -7.30 -0.55
C ALA A 33 -10.24 -8.76 -0.43
N LYS A 34 -11.02 -9.63 0.23
CA LYS A 34 -10.72 -11.07 0.34
C LYS A 34 -10.77 -11.82 -0.99
N LYS A 35 -11.49 -11.32 -2.00
CA LYS A 35 -11.64 -11.99 -3.30
C LYS A 35 -10.41 -11.84 -4.20
N THR A 36 -9.45 -11.01 -3.82
CA THR A 36 -8.26 -10.69 -4.62
C THR A 36 -7.04 -10.61 -3.73
N LYS A 37 -5.86 -10.85 -4.32
CA LYS A 37 -4.57 -10.58 -3.68
C LYS A 37 -4.00 -9.20 -4.06
N ALA A 38 -4.60 -8.53 -5.04
CA ALA A 38 -4.16 -7.21 -5.47
C ALA A 38 -4.54 -6.14 -4.43
N PRO A 39 -3.79 -5.02 -4.38
CA PRO A 39 -4.20 -3.80 -3.67
C PRO A 39 -5.58 -3.32 -4.14
N VAL A 40 -6.43 -2.91 -3.20
CA VAL A 40 -7.79 -2.40 -3.48
C VAL A 40 -7.95 -1.03 -2.84
N LEU A 41 -8.13 0.00 -3.67
CA LEU A 41 -8.44 1.36 -3.22
C LEU A 41 -9.96 1.59 -3.29
N PHE A 42 -10.57 1.72 -2.13
CA PHE A 42 -11.94 2.18 -1.96
C PHE A 42 -11.96 3.71 -1.90
N HIS A 43 -12.73 4.33 -2.79
CA HIS A 43 -12.85 5.79 -2.84
C HIS A 43 -13.83 6.34 -1.81
N ASP A 44 -14.76 5.50 -1.33
CA ASP A 44 -15.74 5.89 -0.31
C ASP A 44 -16.11 4.72 0.62
N ILE A 45 -15.65 4.81 1.86
CA ILE A 45 -16.15 4.04 3.01
C ILE A 45 -16.50 5.06 4.10
N LEU A 46 -17.80 5.35 4.25
CA LEU A 46 -18.30 6.40 5.16
C LEU A 46 -17.59 7.75 4.96
N GLY A 47 -17.43 8.18 3.71
CA GLY A 47 -16.79 9.43 3.33
C GLY A 47 -15.26 9.40 3.33
N SER A 48 -14.64 8.25 3.63
CA SER A 48 -13.18 8.11 3.68
C SER A 48 -12.65 7.27 2.53
N LYS A 49 -11.48 7.64 2.00
CA LYS A 49 -10.69 6.77 1.11
C LYS A 49 -9.91 5.75 1.93
N VAL A 50 -9.97 4.49 1.53
CA VAL A 50 -9.35 3.38 2.26
C VAL A 50 -8.66 2.45 1.29
N ILE A 51 -7.43 2.03 1.59
CA ILE A 51 -6.75 0.99 0.81
C ILE A 51 -6.61 -0.29 1.63
N MET A 52 -6.81 -1.42 0.98
CA MET A 52 -6.58 -2.75 1.53
C MET A 52 -5.56 -3.50 0.67
N ASN A 53 -4.89 -4.49 1.28
CA ASN A 53 -3.91 -5.35 0.62
C ASN A 53 -2.71 -4.63 -0.02
N LEU A 54 -2.35 -3.42 0.43
CA LEU A 54 -1.28 -2.62 -0.18
C LEU A 54 0.05 -3.37 -0.34
N LEU A 55 0.43 -4.15 0.67
CA LEU A 55 1.59 -5.05 0.67
C LEU A 55 1.15 -6.52 0.80
N GLY A 56 0.01 -6.88 0.19
CA GLY A 56 -0.63 -8.20 0.32
C GLY A 56 0.09 -9.35 -0.41
N SER A 57 1.19 -9.07 -1.11
CA SER A 57 1.98 -10.07 -1.84
C SER A 57 3.48 -9.77 -1.75
N ARG A 58 4.31 -10.80 -2.01
CA ARG A 58 5.77 -10.60 -2.13
C ARG A 58 6.13 -9.69 -3.29
N ASP A 59 5.35 -9.68 -4.37
CA ASP A 59 5.55 -8.78 -5.51
C ASP A 59 5.42 -7.32 -5.10
N GLU A 60 4.38 -6.98 -4.33
CA GLU A 60 4.19 -5.59 -3.89
C GLU A 60 5.22 -5.18 -2.83
N LEU A 61 5.59 -6.09 -1.93
CA LEU A 61 6.66 -5.82 -0.98
C LEU A 61 8.01 -5.60 -1.68
N ALA A 62 8.37 -6.45 -2.64
CA ALA A 62 9.57 -6.31 -3.46
C ALA A 62 9.57 -4.97 -4.21
N SER A 63 8.45 -4.63 -4.84
CA SER A 63 8.28 -3.36 -5.56
C SER A 63 8.45 -2.15 -4.63
N MET A 64 7.86 -2.19 -3.43
CA MET A 64 8.01 -1.13 -2.43
C MET A 64 9.46 -0.95 -1.99
N LEU A 65 10.16 -2.07 -1.75
CA LEU A 65 11.57 -2.06 -1.36
C LEU A 65 12.54 -1.76 -2.52
N GLY A 66 12.06 -1.75 -3.77
CA GLY A 66 12.88 -1.52 -4.95
C GLY A 66 13.86 -2.66 -5.26
N VAL A 67 13.50 -3.90 -4.90
CA VAL A 67 14.34 -5.10 -5.06
C VAL A 67 13.57 -6.23 -5.74
N SER A 68 14.25 -7.32 -6.13
CA SER A 68 13.56 -8.53 -6.60
C SER A 68 12.95 -9.31 -5.42
N LYS A 69 12.05 -10.26 -5.71
CA LYS A 69 11.38 -11.07 -4.66
C LYS A 69 12.35 -11.92 -3.85
N GLU A 70 13.44 -12.34 -4.47
CA GLU A 70 14.50 -13.18 -3.91
C GLU A 70 15.34 -12.36 -2.91
N GLU A 71 15.57 -11.09 -3.22
CA GLU A 71 16.41 -10.19 -2.41
C GLU A 71 15.67 -9.57 -1.22
N ILE A 72 14.35 -9.76 -1.05
CA ILE A 72 13.59 -9.18 0.07
C ILE A 72 14.23 -9.50 1.42
N ILE A 73 14.57 -10.77 1.67
CA ILE A 73 15.09 -11.22 2.97
C ILE A 73 16.44 -10.56 3.23
N ARG A 74 17.33 -10.59 2.22
CA ARG A 74 18.65 -9.97 2.31
C ARG A 74 18.53 -8.46 2.56
N LYS A 75 17.68 -7.77 1.78
CA LYS A 75 17.46 -6.33 1.91
C LYS A 75 16.98 -5.95 3.30
N LEU A 76 16.07 -6.72 3.90
CA LEU A 76 15.58 -6.47 5.25
C LEU A 76 16.64 -6.78 6.32
N ALA A 77 17.45 -7.82 6.12
CA ALA A 77 18.52 -8.20 7.06
C ALA A 77 19.71 -7.23 7.06
N GLU A 78 19.96 -6.53 5.95
CA GLU A 78 21.01 -5.51 5.82
C GLU A 78 20.62 -4.16 6.46
N VAL A 79 19.34 -3.96 6.80
CA VAL A 79 18.85 -2.72 7.40
C VAL A 79 18.94 -2.82 8.92
N SER A 80 19.57 -1.81 9.49
CA SER A 80 19.73 -1.66 10.93
C SER A 80 18.77 -0.56 11.44
N PRO A 81 18.19 -0.67 12.65
CA PRO A 81 17.18 0.27 13.13
C PRO A 81 17.74 1.66 13.54
N GLU A 82 19.05 1.89 13.44
CA GLU A 82 19.75 3.10 13.89
C GLU A 82 19.67 4.25 12.87
N GLY A 83 18.53 4.43 12.21
CA GLY A 83 18.29 5.58 11.34
C GLY A 83 18.21 6.90 12.10
N GLU A 84 18.58 8.01 11.45
CA GLU A 84 18.38 9.35 11.99
C GLU A 84 16.94 9.83 11.72
N VAL A 85 16.20 10.12 12.79
CA VAL A 85 14.92 10.82 12.71
C VAL A 85 15.16 12.32 12.70
N GLN A 86 14.65 13.02 11.68
CA GLN A 86 14.80 14.45 11.53
C GLN A 86 13.49 15.17 11.89
N ILE A 87 13.59 16.21 12.72
CA ILE A 87 12.50 17.14 12.98
C ILE A 87 12.39 18.08 11.77
N VAL A 88 11.22 18.11 11.15
CA VAL A 88 10.93 18.99 10.02
C VAL A 88 9.89 20.04 10.41
N SER A 89 9.95 21.22 9.81
CA SER A 89 9.03 22.33 10.11
C SER A 89 7.62 22.10 9.57
N GLU A 90 7.48 21.31 8.50
CA GLU A 90 6.20 21.06 7.82
C GLU A 90 6.16 19.63 7.26
N SER A 91 4.94 19.09 7.11
CA SER A 91 4.69 17.78 6.48
C SER A 91 3.39 17.80 5.67
N PRO A 92 3.26 16.99 4.60
CA PRO A 92 2.01 16.87 3.87
C PRO A 92 0.87 16.37 4.78
N THR A 93 -0.27 17.07 4.77
CA THR A 93 -1.52 16.62 5.42
C THR A 93 -2.33 15.74 4.49
#